data_AF-A0A534QV44-F1
#
_entry.id   AF-A0A534QV44-F1
#
_cell.length_a   1.000
_cell.length_b   1.000
_cell.length_c   1.000
_cell.angle_alpha   90.00
_cell.angle_beta   90.00
_cell.angle_gamma   90.00
#
_symmetry.space_group_name_H-M   'P 1'
#
loop_
_entity.id
_entity.type
_entity.pdbx_description
1 polymer ?
#
loop_
_entity_poly.entity_id
_entity_poly.type
_entity_poly.pdbx_seq_one_letter_code
_entity_poly.pdbx_strand_id
1 'polypeptide(L)'
;MDLPVWQALHEELQERGFTVMTVAMDSGGAADARQWIEAAKPTHPSLIDIQHVVAELYDWVNVPSNAWIDEEGRLVRPNDPGFAGEYFRGMMEPGFDFKAMMAEYGRMRDGYLDAVRDWVANGPASRWALTADQLRERIAAPNPDHARARAWFRLGTLLHEESRRDGAQAAFAEAKRLRPESWTFKRQAWHLEEAGKSGGPEFWAEVKALGDRPYYPRHEL
;
A
#
# COMPACT_ATOMS: atom_id res chain seq x y z
N MET A 1 1.00 -6.22 -13.47
CA MET A 1 0.46 -6.92 -12.29
C MET A 1 1.62 -7.25 -11.39
N ASP A 2 1.51 -6.91 -10.11
CA ASP A 2 2.67 -6.86 -9.21
C ASP A 2 2.89 -8.20 -8.50
N LEU A 3 1.84 -8.98 -8.24
CA LEU A 3 1.94 -10.27 -7.53
C LEU A 3 2.92 -11.25 -8.20
N PRO A 4 2.93 -11.44 -9.54
CA PRO A 4 3.94 -12.29 -10.19
C PRO A 4 5.39 -11.79 -10.01
N VAL A 5 5.60 -10.48 -9.89
CA VAL A 5 6.94 -9.91 -9.65
C VAL A 5 7.43 -10.28 -8.25
N TRP A 6 6.57 -10.12 -7.24
CA TRP A 6 6.90 -10.48 -5.87
C TRP A 6 7.07 -12.00 -5.67
N GLN A 7 6.25 -12.81 -6.37
CA GLN A 7 6.40 -14.26 -6.38
C GLN A 7 7.77 -14.68 -6.93
N ALA A 8 8.19 -14.12 -8.07
CA ALA A 8 9.49 -14.43 -8.67
C ALA A 8 10.66 -14.02 -7.75
N LEU A 9 10.59 -12.84 -7.13
CA LEU A 9 11.62 -12.39 -6.17
C LEU A 9 11.70 -13.32 -4.95
N HIS A 10 10.56 -13.75 -4.41
CA HIS A 10 10.53 -14.69 -3.30
C HIS A 10 11.15 -16.02 -3.69
N GLU A 11 10.76 -16.59 -4.82
CA GLU A 11 11.31 -17.86 -5.30
C GLU A 11 12.83 -17.80 -5.53
N GLU A 12 13.31 -16.67 -6.06
CA GLU A 12 14.72 -16.40 -6.29
C GLU A 12 15.53 -16.37 -4.98
N LEU A 13 14.98 -15.76 -3.92
CA LEU A 13 15.75 -15.43 -2.71
C LEU A 13 15.39 -16.29 -1.49
N GLN A 14 14.38 -17.15 -1.55
CA GLN A 14 13.94 -17.99 -0.41
C GLN A 14 15.04 -18.90 0.15
N GLU A 15 15.92 -19.44 -0.70
CA GLU A 15 17.05 -20.27 -0.25
C GLU A 15 18.10 -19.47 0.53
N ARG A 16 18.05 -18.14 0.45
CA ARG A 16 18.88 -17.21 1.20
C ARG A 16 18.23 -16.74 2.50
N GLY A 17 17.08 -17.31 2.88
CA GLY A 17 16.33 -16.93 4.08
C GLY A 17 15.38 -15.74 3.88
N PHE A 18 15.23 -15.22 2.65
CA PHE A 18 14.32 -14.11 2.38
C PHE A 18 12.88 -14.58 2.17
N THR A 19 11.92 -13.91 2.80
CA THR A 19 10.49 -14.20 2.64
C THR A 19 9.73 -12.94 2.25
N VAL A 20 8.96 -13.01 1.17
CA VAL A 20 7.92 -12.01 0.90
C VAL A 20 6.70 -12.36 1.75
N MET A 21 6.01 -11.36 2.27
CA MET A 21 4.68 -11.55 2.85
C MET A 21 3.75 -10.52 2.22
N THR A 22 2.69 -11.00 1.56
CA THR A 22 1.69 -10.10 0.98
C THR A 22 0.51 -9.98 1.93
N VAL A 23 -0.05 -8.77 2.00
CA VAL A 23 -1.21 -8.46 2.85
C VAL A 23 -2.22 -7.68 2.03
N ALA A 24 -3.38 -8.28 1.78
CA ALA A 24 -4.52 -7.63 1.14
C ALA A 24 -5.28 -6.81 2.18
N MET A 25 -5.38 -5.49 1.99
CA MET A 25 -6.08 -4.60 2.92
C MET A 25 -7.55 -4.43 2.52
N ASP A 26 -8.31 -5.51 2.58
CA ASP A 26 -9.69 -5.57 2.10
C ASP A 26 -10.65 -5.93 3.24
N SER A 27 -11.51 -4.98 3.63
CA SER A 27 -12.46 -5.20 4.73
C SER A 27 -13.55 -6.23 4.42
N GLY A 28 -13.86 -6.50 3.15
CA GLY A 28 -14.75 -7.63 2.79
C GLY A 28 -14.08 -9.00 2.89
N GLY A 29 -12.81 -9.06 3.29
CA GLY A 29 -12.09 -10.29 3.59
C GLY A 29 -11.93 -11.20 2.38
N ALA A 30 -12.15 -12.49 2.59
CA ALA A 30 -11.99 -13.47 1.53
C ALA A 30 -12.96 -13.25 0.34
N ALA A 31 -14.12 -12.61 0.54
CA ALA A 31 -15.03 -12.32 -0.57
C ALA A 31 -14.39 -11.38 -1.60
N ASP A 32 -13.57 -10.44 -1.14
CA ASP A 32 -12.89 -9.46 -1.99
C ASP A 32 -11.54 -9.99 -2.51
N ALA A 33 -10.72 -10.56 -1.62
CA ALA A 33 -9.31 -10.81 -1.92
C ALA A 33 -9.01 -12.24 -2.44
N ARG A 34 -9.83 -13.25 -2.10
CA ARG A 34 -9.52 -14.67 -2.33
C ARG A 34 -9.22 -14.98 -3.80
N GLN A 35 -10.04 -14.46 -4.72
CA GLN A 35 -9.89 -14.74 -6.15
C GLN A 35 -8.51 -14.34 -6.69
N TRP A 36 -7.95 -13.25 -6.15
CA TRP A 36 -6.63 -12.74 -6.55
C TRP A 36 -5.52 -13.58 -5.95
N ILE A 37 -5.65 -13.97 -4.68
CA ILE A 37 -4.69 -14.84 -3.98
C ILE A 37 -4.65 -16.22 -4.65
N GLU A 38 -5.80 -16.83 -4.92
CA GLU A 38 -5.90 -18.15 -5.56
C GLU A 38 -5.35 -18.11 -7.00
N ALA A 39 -5.63 -17.05 -7.75
CA ALA A 39 -5.08 -16.86 -9.09
C ALA A 39 -3.55 -16.70 -9.10
N ALA A 40 -2.99 -16.03 -8.09
CA ALA A 40 -1.56 -15.79 -7.97
C ALA A 40 -0.76 -17.04 -7.56
N LYS A 41 -1.40 -18.05 -6.94
CA LYS A 41 -0.77 -19.29 -6.45
C LYS A 41 0.54 -19.04 -5.69
N PRO A 42 0.51 -18.19 -4.65
CA PRO A 42 1.73 -17.75 -3.98
C PRO A 42 2.41 -18.93 -3.27
N THR A 43 3.74 -18.99 -3.34
CA THR A 43 4.55 -19.90 -2.50
C THR A 43 4.98 -19.24 -1.19
N HIS A 44 4.55 -17.99 -0.97
CA HIS A 44 4.83 -17.19 0.21
C HIS A 44 3.56 -16.92 1.03
N PRO A 45 3.68 -16.57 2.33
CA PRO A 45 2.54 -16.17 3.14
C PRO A 45 1.73 -15.04 2.50
N SER A 46 0.43 -15.25 2.36
CA SER A 46 -0.52 -14.29 1.79
C SER A 46 -1.70 -14.11 2.74
N LEU A 47 -1.83 -12.91 3.29
CA LEU A 47 -2.76 -12.60 4.38
C LEU A 47 -3.83 -11.60 3.92
N ILE A 48 -4.93 -11.51 4.67
CA ILE A 48 -5.98 -10.51 4.47
C ILE A 48 -6.18 -9.75 5.77
N ASP A 49 -5.99 -8.43 5.72
CA ASP A 49 -6.15 -7.51 6.85
C ASP A 49 -7.51 -6.82 6.78
N ILE A 50 -8.54 -7.52 7.27
CA ILE A 50 -9.94 -7.05 7.25
C ILE A 50 -10.16 -5.78 8.08
N GLN A 51 -9.33 -5.56 9.09
CA GLN A 51 -9.45 -4.45 10.04
C GLN A 51 -8.46 -3.30 9.76
N HIS A 52 -7.63 -3.44 8.71
CA HIS A 52 -6.58 -2.49 8.35
C HIS A 52 -5.59 -2.23 9.51
N VAL A 53 -5.29 -3.26 10.32
CA VAL A 53 -4.35 -3.23 11.44
C VAL A 53 -2.92 -2.99 10.96
N VAL A 54 -2.50 -3.60 9.85
CA VAL A 54 -1.15 -3.41 9.29
C VAL A 54 -0.95 -1.95 8.92
N ALA A 55 -1.92 -1.33 8.24
CA ALA A 55 -1.83 0.08 7.90
C ALA A 55 -1.92 1.02 9.10
N GLU A 56 -2.48 0.58 10.22
CA GLU A 56 -2.42 1.33 11.46
C GLU A 56 -1.03 1.26 12.09
N LEU A 57 -0.49 0.05 12.24
CA LEU A 57 0.80 -0.17 12.90
C LEU A 57 1.98 0.42 12.11
N TYR A 58 1.89 0.43 10.78
CA TYR A 58 2.94 0.95 9.89
C TYR A 58 2.61 2.36 9.34
N ASP A 59 1.54 2.99 9.80
CA ASP A 59 1.05 4.30 9.35
C ASP A 59 0.80 4.40 7.83
N TRP A 60 0.54 3.27 7.15
CA TRP A 60 0.32 3.26 5.70
C TRP A 60 -0.94 4.03 5.31
N VAL A 61 -0.73 5.01 4.43
CA VAL A 61 -1.79 5.84 3.85
C VAL A 61 -2.25 5.33 2.50
N ASN A 62 -1.50 4.47 1.82
CA ASN A 62 -1.76 4.09 0.43
C ASN A 62 -1.30 2.65 0.14
N VAL A 63 -1.74 2.07 -0.97
CA VAL A 63 -1.28 0.76 -1.46
C VAL A 63 -0.97 0.81 -2.97
N PRO A 64 0.08 0.11 -3.44
CA PRO A 64 1.02 -0.71 -2.66
C PRO A 64 1.88 0.12 -1.68
N SER A 65 2.34 -0.55 -0.61
CA SER A 65 3.33 -0.06 0.36
C SER A 65 4.07 -1.26 0.94
N ASN A 66 5.37 -1.12 1.11
CA ASN A 66 6.27 -2.20 1.52
C ASN A 66 7.01 -1.80 2.79
N ALA A 67 7.36 -2.80 3.59
CA ALA A 67 8.28 -2.68 4.72
C ALA A 67 9.34 -3.78 4.63
N TRP A 68 10.58 -3.45 4.96
CA TRP A 68 11.67 -4.43 5.08
C TRP A 68 11.95 -4.68 6.55
N ILE A 69 11.97 -5.95 6.94
CA ILE A 69 12.14 -6.38 8.33
C ILE A 69 13.32 -7.34 8.36
N ASP A 70 14.34 -7.03 9.17
CA ASP A 70 15.51 -7.88 9.33
C ASP A 70 15.23 -9.17 10.14
N GLU A 71 16.22 -10.04 10.23
CA GLU A 71 16.15 -11.32 10.90
C GLU A 71 15.92 -11.22 12.42
N GLU A 72 16.18 -10.06 13.03
CA GLU A 72 15.85 -9.77 14.43
C GLU A 72 14.46 -9.13 14.60
N GLY A 73 13.70 -9.00 13.52
CA GLY A 73 12.36 -8.42 13.55
C GLY A 73 12.34 -6.89 13.60
N ARG A 74 13.43 -6.22 13.20
CA ARG A 74 13.50 -4.76 13.16
C ARG A 74 13.16 -4.24 11.78
N LEU A 75 12.37 -3.18 11.75
CA LEU A 75 12.09 -2.43 10.53
C LEU A 75 13.38 -1.76 10.06
N VAL A 76 13.81 -2.03 8.82
CA VAL A 76 14.99 -1.40 8.20
C VAL A 76 14.62 -0.53 7.00
N ARG A 77 13.36 -0.60 6.54
CA ARG A 77 12.81 0.31 5.53
C ARG A 77 11.28 0.43 5.71
N PRO A 78 10.73 1.62 6.04
CA PRO A 78 9.32 1.81 6.33
C PRO A 78 8.57 2.39 5.13
N ASN A 79 7.31 1.97 4.93
CA ASN A 79 6.33 2.65 4.09
C ASN A 79 6.84 3.05 2.69
N ASP A 80 7.43 2.09 1.98
CA ASP A 80 8.02 2.32 0.66
C ASP A 80 7.02 1.93 -0.45
N PRO A 81 6.72 2.80 -1.44
CA PRO A 81 5.81 2.47 -2.54
C PRO A 81 6.33 1.36 -3.46
N GLY A 82 7.58 0.91 -3.26
CA GLY A 82 8.22 -0.06 -4.11
C GLY A 82 8.59 0.57 -5.44
N PHE A 83 7.92 0.07 -6.47
CA PHE A 83 8.03 0.59 -7.83
C PHE A 83 6.73 1.26 -8.30
N ALA A 84 5.77 1.51 -7.40
CA ALA A 84 4.66 2.40 -7.71
C ALA A 84 5.17 3.84 -7.81
N GLY A 85 4.94 4.47 -8.96
CA GLY A 85 5.39 5.84 -9.24
C GLY A 85 4.26 6.72 -9.73
N GLU A 86 4.55 7.99 -10.02
CA GLU A 86 3.56 8.98 -10.48
C GLU A 86 3.08 8.72 -11.93
N TYR A 87 3.78 7.86 -12.69
CA TYR A 87 3.52 7.57 -14.10
C TYR A 87 2.06 7.17 -14.39
N PHE A 88 1.35 6.55 -13.44
CA PHE A 88 -0.03 6.10 -13.65
C PHE A 88 -1.02 7.27 -13.72
N ARG A 89 -0.69 8.42 -13.13
CA ARG A 89 -1.62 9.57 -13.03
C ARG A 89 -2.02 10.12 -14.39
N GLY A 90 -1.15 9.97 -15.38
CA GLY A 90 -1.41 10.39 -16.76
C GLY A 90 -2.34 9.45 -17.55
N MET A 91 -2.70 8.28 -17.02
CA MET A 91 -3.43 7.25 -17.78
C MET A 91 -4.77 7.71 -18.36
N MET A 92 -5.39 8.73 -17.75
CA MET A 92 -6.66 9.29 -18.20
C MET A 92 -6.51 10.50 -19.12
N GLU A 93 -5.29 10.98 -19.34
CA GLU A 93 -5.02 12.16 -20.16
C GLU A 93 -5.02 11.81 -21.66
N PRO A 94 -5.55 12.70 -22.52
CA PRO A 94 -5.45 12.52 -23.97
C PRO A 94 -3.99 12.42 -24.43
N GLY A 95 -3.68 11.40 -25.24
CA GLY A 95 -2.33 11.19 -25.77
C GLY A 95 -1.37 10.52 -24.78
N PHE A 96 -1.88 9.87 -23.73
CA PHE A 96 -1.07 9.11 -22.78
C PHE A 96 -0.13 8.10 -23.48
N ASP A 97 1.17 8.24 -23.22
CA ASP A 97 2.19 7.32 -23.75
C ASP A 97 2.33 6.10 -22.85
N PHE A 98 1.53 5.07 -23.15
CA PHE A 98 1.59 3.79 -22.45
C PHE A 98 2.97 3.12 -22.53
N LYS A 99 3.71 3.32 -23.62
CA LYS A 99 5.05 2.73 -23.80
C LYS A 99 6.05 3.40 -22.85
N ALA A 100 6.02 4.72 -22.74
CA ALA A 100 6.85 5.45 -21.78
C ALA A 100 6.51 5.05 -20.34
N MET A 101 5.22 4.94 -19.99
CA MET A 101 4.78 4.46 -18.68
C MET A 101 5.35 3.07 -18.35
N MET A 102 5.24 2.11 -19.27
CA MET A 102 5.76 0.76 -19.04
C MET A 102 7.29 0.73 -18.93
N ALA A 103 8.00 1.59 -19.66
CA ALA A 103 9.45 1.72 -19.54
C ALA A 103 9.87 2.28 -18.17
N GLU A 104 9.15 3.30 -17.68
CA GLU A 104 9.40 3.87 -16.35
C GLU A 104 9.08 2.87 -15.23
N TYR A 105 7.94 2.20 -15.31
CA TYR A 105 7.58 1.09 -14.42
C TYR A 105 8.69 0.03 -14.38
N GLY A 106 9.18 -0.41 -15.55
CA GLY A 106 10.25 -1.39 -15.64
C GLY A 106 11.53 -0.92 -14.95
N ARG A 107 11.95 0.33 -15.21
CA ARG A 107 13.13 0.92 -14.58
C ARG A 107 13.01 1.00 -13.05
N MET A 108 11.87 1.46 -12.54
CA MET A 108 11.63 1.55 -11.10
C MET A 108 11.58 0.17 -10.45
N ARG A 109 10.89 -0.78 -11.09
CA ARG A 109 10.83 -2.18 -10.66
C ARG A 109 12.23 -2.77 -10.55
N ASP A 110 13.01 -2.71 -11.62
CA ASP A 110 14.32 -3.34 -11.66
C ASP A 110 15.25 -2.75 -10.60
N GLY A 111 15.26 -1.42 -10.45
CA GLY A 111 16.03 -0.75 -9.40
C GLY A 111 15.59 -1.12 -7.97
N TYR A 112 14.29 -1.24 -7.71
CA TYR A 112 13.80 -1.67 -6.40
C TYR A 112 14.17 -3.12 -6.09
N LEU A 113 14.00 -4.03 -7.06
CA LEU A 113 14.35 -5.44 -6.88
C LEU A 113 15.86 -5.62 -6.67
N ASP A 114 16.70 -4.86 -7.37
CA ASP A 114 18.15 -4.86 -7.16
C ASP A 114 18.52 -4.34 -5.76
N ALA A 115 17.78 -3.37 -5.23
CA ALA A 115 17.97 -2.90 -3.85
C ALA A 115 17.64 -3.99 -2.82
N VAL A 116 16.56 -4.76 -3.04
CA VAL A 116 16.23 -5.90 -2.17
C VAL A 116 17.30 -7.00 -2.27
N ARG A 117 17.78 -7.32 -3.48
CA ARG A 117 18.86 -8.30 -3.68
C ARG A 117 20.14 -7.89 -2.97
N ASP A 118 20.52 -6.61 -3.07
CA ASP A 118 21.67 -6.06 -2.34
C ASP A 118 21.49 -6.17 -0.82
N TRP A 119 20.29 -5.88 -0.31
CA TRP A 119 19.98 -6.05 1.10
C TRP A 119 20.07 -7.51 1.55
N VAL A 120 19.51 -8.45 0.81
CA VAL A 120 19.63 -9.89 1.12
C VAL A 120 21.09 -10.37 1.05
N ALA A 121 21.92 -9.79 0.19
CA ALA A 121 23.33 -10.14 0.09
C ALA A 121 24.19 -9.56 1.22
N ASN A 122 23.92 -8.33 1.65
CA ASN A 122 24.79 -7.55 2.54
C ASN A 122 24.21 -7.31 3.94
N GLY A 123 22.94 -7.68 4.17
CA GLY A 123 22.24 -7.46 5.44
C GLY A 123 22.32 -5.99 5.89
N PRO A 124 22.65 -5.72 7.17
CA PRO A 124 22.80 -4.36 7.69
C PRO A 124 23.87 -3.50 7.01
N ALA A 125 24.81 -4.10 6.25
CA ALA A 125 25.81 -3.35 5.50
C ALA A 125 25.30 -2.85 4.14
N SER A 126 24.08 -3.23 3.74
CA SER A 126 23.45 -2.71 2.53
C SER A 126 23.20 -1.21 2.66
N ARG A 127 23.54 -0.48 1.60
CA ARG A 127 23.27 0.97 1.49
C ARG A 127 21.77 1.30 1.47
N TRP A 128 20.91 0.30 1.24
CA TRP A 128 19.46 0.47 1.14
C TRP A 128 18.74 0.18 2.46
N ALA A 129 19.41 -0.47 3.41
CA ALA A 129 18.93 -0.65 4.77
C ALA A 129 19.18 0.62 5.58
N LEU A 130 18.13 1.17 6.18
CA LEU A 130 18.21 2.41 6.95
C LEU A 130 18.67 2.13 8.38
N THR A 131 19.46 3.05 8.91
CA THR A 131 19.81 3.05 10.33
C THR A 131 18.61 3.45 11.20
N ALA A 132 18.67 3.14 12.49
CA ALA A 132 17.64 3.54 13.46
C ALA A 132 17.38 5.06 13.49
N ASP A 133 18.42 5.87 13.24
CA ASP A 133 18.28 7.33 13.20
C ASP A 133 17.54 7.77 11.93
N GLN A 134 17.92 7.23 10.76
CA GLN A 134 17.23 7.50 9.49
C GLN A 134 15.77 7.04 9.51
N LEU A 135 15.47 5.93 10.20
CA LEU A 135 14.09 5.46 10.40
C LEU A 135 13.27 6.44 11.24
N ARG A 136 13.83 6.94 12.35
CA ARG A 136 13.16 7.92 13.20
C ARG A 136 12.87 9.24 12.48
N GLU A 137 13.69 9.61 11.50
CA GLU A 137 13.44 10.78 10.64
C GLU A 137 12.32 10.53 9.61
N ARG A 138 12.14 9.29 9.16
CA ARG A 138 11.14 8.93 8.13
C ARG A 138 9.77 8.55 8.70
N ILE A 139 9.71 8.04 9.93
CA ILE A 139 8.47 7.60 10.56
C ILE A 139 7.82 8.80 11.27
N ALA A 140 6.57 9.09 10.93
CA ALA A 140 5.82 10.16 11.55
C ALA A 140 5.57 9.88 13.04
N ALA A 141 5.57 10.94 13.86
CA ALA A 141 5.20 10.84 15.25
C ALA A 141 3.69 10.51 15.41
N PRO A 142 3.28 9.86 16.51
CA PRO A 142 1.86 9.61 16.78
C PRO A 142 1.03 10.89 16.74
N ASN A 143 -0.09 10.85 16.01
CA ASN A 143 -1.02 11.97 15.88
C ASN A 143 -2.42 11.58 16.41
N PRO A 144 -2.99 12.29 17.41
CA PRO A 144 -4.33 12.02 17.92
C PRO A 144 -5.43 12.05 16.85
N ASP A 145 -5.30 12.88 15.84
CA ASP A 145 -6.28 12.94 14.74
C ASP A 145 -6.20 11.71 13.84
N HIS A 146 -5.00 11.14 13.63
CA HIS A 146 -4.85 9.87 12.90
C HIS A 146 -5.51 8.72 13.68
N ALA A 147 -5.31 8.68 15.01
CA ALA A 147 -5.96 7.70 15.87
C ALA A 147 -7.50 7.84 15.84
N ARG A 148 -8.00 9.08 15.85
CA ARG A 148 -9.44 9.36 15.74
C ARG A 148 -9.99 8.98 14.35
N ALA A 149 -9.27 9.30 13.28
CA ALA A 149 -9.63 8.92 11.91
C ALA A 149 -9.76 7.39 11.79
N ARG A 150 -8.83 6.66 12.40
CA ARG A 150 -8.86 5.19 12.46
C ARG A 150 -10.08 4.67 13.24
N ALA A 151 -10.41 5.27 14.38
CA ALA A 151 -11.59 4.88 15.14
C ALA A 151 -12.88 5.07 14.33
N TRP A 152 -13.01 6.20 13.63
CA TRP A 152 -14.13 6.45 12.71
C TRP A 152 -14.17 5.47 11.54
N PHE A 153 -13.00 5.13 10.98
CA PHE A 153 -12.92 4.15 9.90
C PHE A 153 -13.41 2.77 10.36
N ARG A 154 -12.93 2.29 11.52
CA ARG A 154 -13.39 1.02 12.11
C ARG A 154 -14.89 1.03 12.40
N LEU A 155 -15.42 2.14 12.90
CA LEU A 155 -16.87 2.30 13.11
C LEU A 155 -17.62 2.20 11.77
N GLY A 156 -17.11 2.82 10.71
CA GLY A 156 -17.68 2.72 9.37
C GLY A 156 -17.73 1.29 8.86
N THR A 157 -16.64 0.54 9.01
CA THR A 157 -16.58 -0.88 8.63
C THR A 157 -17.58 -1.73 9.41
N LEU A 158 -17.65 -1.57 10.74
CA LEU A 158 -18.61 -2.28 11.58
C LEU A 158 -20.07 -1.98 11.19
N LEU A 159 -20.39 -0.70 10.98
CA LEU A 159 -21.74 -0.30 10.56
C LEU A 159 -22.08 -0.84 9.17
N HIS A 160 -21.10 -0.94 8.27
CA HIS A 160 -21.29 -1.55 6.95
C HIS A 160 -21.60 -3.04 7.06
N GLU A 161 -20.85 -3.79 7.89
CA GLU A 161 -21.10 -5.21 8.18
C GLU A 161 -22.51 -5.44 8.76
N GLU A 162 -22.98 -4.53 9.62
CA GLU A 162 -24.36 -4.53 10.16
C GLU A 162 -25.41 -4.03 9.17
N SER A 163 -25.06 -3.79 7.90
CA SER A 163 -25.94 -3.23 6.86
C SER A 163 -26.52 -1.83 7.17
N ARG A 164 -25.91 -1.08 8.11
CA ARG A 164 -26.29 0.28 8.50
C ARG A 164 -25.59 1.32 7.61
N ARG A 165 -25.97 1.34 6.33
CA ARG A 165 -25.28 2.07 5.24
C ARG A 165 -25.08 3.56 5.53
N ASP A 166 -26.11 4.27 5.95
CA ASP A 166 -26.02 5.72 6.19
C ASP A 166 -25.03 6.05 7.32
N GLY A 167 -25.06 5.26 8.39
CA GLY A 167 -24.12 5.39 9.50
C GLY A 167 -22.69 5.07 9.07
N ALA A 168 -22.50 4.02 8.25
CA ALA A 168 -21.19 3.67 7.71
C ALA A 168 -20.60 4.80 6.87
N GLN A 169 -21.40 5.38 5.96
CA GLN A 169 -20.96 6.49 5.12
C GLN A 169 -20.63 7.75 5.93
N ALA A 170 -21.43 8.07 6.94
CA ALA A 170 -21.13 9.19 7.85
C ALA A 170 -19.80 8.98 8.60
N ALA A 171 -19.55 7.76 9.09
CA ALA A 171 -18.30 7.43 9.79
C ALA A 171 -17.09 7.45 8.84
N PHE A 172 -17.21 6.92 7.63
CA PHE A 172 -16.14 7.00 6.62
C PHE A 172 -15.86 8.44 6.19
N ALA A 173 -16.88 9.29 6.09
CA ALA A 173 -16.70 10.71 5.80
C ALA A 173 -15.85 11.40 6.87
N GLU A 174 -16.11 11.13 8.15
CA GLU A 174 -15.34 11.69 9.25
C GLU A 174 -13.89 11.15 9.29
N ALA A 175 -13.68 9.87 9.00
CA ALA A 175 -12.34 9.30 8.84
C ALA A 175 -11.54 10.01 7.74
N LYS A 176 -12.16 10.22 6.56
CA LYS A 176 -11.55 10.96 5.44
C LYS A 176 -11.29 12.43 5.78
N ARG A 177 -12.17 13.06 6.55
CA ARG A 177 -11.99 14.47 6.99
C ARG A 177 -10.79 14.63 7.92
N LEU A 178 -10.59 13.67 8.82
CA LEU A 178 -9.49 13.71 9.81
C LEU A 178 -8.13 13.28 9.23
N ARG A 179 -8.11 12.43 8.20
CA ARG A 179 -6.88 11.97 7.52
C ARG A 179 -7.04 11.99 6.00
N PRO A 180 -7.14 13.18 5.38
CA PRO A 180 -7.47 13.35 3.95
C PRO A 180 -6.42 12.79 2.97
N GLU A 181 -5.21 12.50 3.43
CA GLU A 181 -4.13 11.86 2.70
C GLU A 181 -4.25 10.33 2.65
N SER A 182 -5.14 9.73 3.44
CA SER A 182 -5.31 8.28 3.55
C SER A 182 -6.10 7.71 2.37
N TRP A 183 -5.40 7.35 1.30
CA TRP A 183 -5.94 6.57 0.17
C TRP A 183 -6.49 5.21 0.58
N THR A 184 -5.93 4.57 1.62
CA THR A 184 -6.46 3.32 2.19
C THR A 184 -7.89 3.51 2.70
N PHE A 185 -8.18 4.63 3.39
CA PHE A 185 -9.54 4.96 3.81
C PHE A 185 -10.44 5.30 2.63
N LYS A 186 -9.98 6.15 1.71
CA LYS A 186 -10.78 6.57 0.56
C LYS A 186 -11.21 5.37 -0.30
N ARG A 187 -10.24 4.54 -0.69
CA ARG A 187 -10.47 3.41 -1.59
C ARG A 187 -11.31 2.32 -0.92
N GLN A 188 -11.07 2.01 0.35
CA GLN A 188 -11.92 1.04 1.06
C GLN A 188 -13.35 1.55 1.23
N ALA A 189 -13.54 2.82 1.61
CA ALA A 189 -14.87 3.40 1.77
C ALA A 189 -15.65 3.37 0.45
N TRP A 190 -15.01 3.71 -0.68
CA TRP A 190 -15.64 3.60 -2.00
C TRP A 190 -15.95 2.15 -2.38
N HIS A 191 -15.04 1.22 -2.14
CA HIS A 191 -15.25 -0.21 -2.44
C HIS A 191 -16.45 -0.79 -1.68
N LEU A 192 -16.60 -0.44 -0.40
CA LEU A 192 -17.73 -0.88 0.44
C LEU A 192 -19.04 -0.15 0.08
N GLU A 193 -18.96 1.03 -0.51
CA GLU A 193 -20.14 1.73 -1.03
C GLU A 193 -20.66 1.05 -2.30
N GLU A 194 -19.77 0.79 -3.26
CA GLU A 194 -20.09 0.18 -4.54
C GLU A 194 -18.85 -0.49 -5.16
N ALA A 195 -19.03 -1.73 -5.64
CA ALA A 195 -17.97 -2.47 -6.31
C ALA A 195 -17.45 -1.71 -7.54
N GLY A 196 -16.13 -1.56 -7.65
CA GLY A 196 -15.47 -0.86 -8.76
C GLY A 196 -15.27 0.65 -8.54
N LYS A 197 -15.95 1.26 -7.57
CA LYS A 197 -15.81 2.69 -7.26
C LYS A 197 -14.39 3.07 -6.82
N SER A 198 -13.67 2.14 -6.20
CA SER A 198 -12.28 2.32 -5.73
C SER A 198 -11.23 2.50 -6.85
N GLY A 199 -11.61 2.31 -8.11
CA GLY A 199 -10.84 2.68 -9.31
C GLY A 199 -11.66 3.45 -10.35
N GLY A 200 -12.84 3.96 -9.95
CA GLY A 200 -13.81 4.63 -10.80
C GLY A 200 -13.62 6.15 -10.89
N PRO A 201 -14.64 6.89 -11.35
CA PRO A 201 -14.58 8.34 -11.52
C PRO A 201 -14.19 9.11 -10.26
N GLU A 202 -14.62 8.69 -9.07
CA GLU A 202 -14.31 9.32 -7.79
C GLU A 202 -12.82 9.22 -7.45
N PHE A 203 -12.23 8.05 -7.68
CA PHE A 203 -10.79 7.85 -7.53
C PHE A 203 -10.01 8.80 -8.44
N TRP A 204 -10.37 8.86 -9.72
CA TRP A 204 -9.68 9.72 -10.69
C TRP A 204 -9.91 11.22 -10.44
N ALA A 205 -11.08 11.60 -9.94
CA ALA A 205 -11.36 12.97 -9.53
C ALA A 205 -10.45 13.39 -8.36
N GLU A 206 -10.25 12.53 -7.37
CA GLU A 206 -9.35 12.78 -6.24
C GLU A 206 -7.88 12.78 -6.66
N VAL A 207 -7.47 11.89 -7.57
CA VAL A 207 -6.10 11.88 -8.14
C VAL A 207 -5.83 13.18 -8.89
N LYS A 208 -6.81 13.69 -9.65
CA LYS A 208 -6.73 14.98 -10.32
C LYS A 208 -6.66 16.14 -9.31
N ALA A 209 -7.44 16.08 -8.22
CA ALA A 209 -7.46 17.09 -7.16
C ALA A 209 -6.16 17.17 -6.35
N LEU A 210 -5.24 16.23 -6.51
CA LEU A 210 -3.89 16.37 -5.97
C LEU A 210 -3.14 17.56 -6.58
N GLY A 211 -3.41 17.91 -7.84
CA GLY A 211 -2.62 18.90 -8.58
C GLY A 211 -1.15 18.50 -8.58
N ASP A 212 -0.26 19.40 -8.14
CA ASP A 212 1.19 19.15 -8.07
C ASP A 212 1.61 18.30 -6.86
N ARG A 213 0.69 18.01 -5.93
CA ARG A 213 0.98 17.12 -4.79
C ARG A 213 1.21 15.70 -5.30
N PRO A 214 2.20 14.97 -4.76
CA PRO A 214 2.46 13.61 -5.21
C PRO A 214 1.39 12.65 -4.65
N TYR A 215 1.14 11.56 -5.37
CA TYR A 215 0.23 10.49 -4.95
C TYR A 215 0.88 9.61 -3.87
N TYR A 216 2.19 9.43 -3.92
CA TYR A 216 3.00 8.84 -2.86
C TYR A 216 3.92 9.87 -2.19
N PRO A 217 4.21 9.73 -0.88
CA PRO A 217 5.32 10.44 -0.28
C PRO A 217 6.60 10.16 -1.06
N ARG A 218 7.38 11.21 -1.37
CA ARG A 218 8.66 11.04 -2.06
C ARG A 218 9.67 10.50 -1.06
N HIS A 219 10.06 9.25 -1.25
CA HIS A 219 11.22 8.66 -0.59
C HIS A 219 12.21 8.23 -1.67
N GLU A 220 13.46 8.64 -1.52
CA GLU A 220 14.51 8.11 -2.39
C GLU A 220 14.63 6.59 -2.11
N LEU A 221 14.62 5.82 -3.20
CA LEU A 221 15.18 4.48 -3.22
C LEU A 221 16.64 4.59 -2.81
#